data_AF-A0A842YG62-F1
#
_entry.id   AF-A0A842YG62-F1
#
_cell.length_a   1.000
_cell.length_b   1.000
_cell.length_c   1.000
_cell.angle_alpha   90.00
_cell.angle_beta   90.00
_cell.angle_gamma   90.00
#
_symmetry.space_group_name_H-M   'P 1'
#
loop_
_entity.id
_entity.type
_entity.pdbx_description
1 polymer ?
#
loop_
_entity_poly.entity_id
_entity_poly.type
_entity_poly.pdbx_seq_one_letter_code
_entity_poly.pdbx_strand_id
1 'polypeptide(L)' 'DNVTVKGTLPTASTIGIADEFRSATAGRSFFGYQFRGFEGVPSSLQEELILEIRKRKSMPEEMPNLSSWNRWIYKRT' A
#
# COMPACT_ATOMS: atom_id res chain seq x y z
N ASP A 1 19.76 -23.90 19.07
CA ASP A 1 18.63 -24.04 18.15
C ASP A 1 18.17 -22.71 17.61
N ASN A 2 17.96 -22.63 16.31
CA ASN A 2 17.48 -21.42 15.62
C ASN A 2 16.08 -21.68 15.08
N VAL A 3 15.20 -20.67 15.12
CA VAL A 3 13.83 -20.72 14.59
C VAL A 3 13.75 -19.84 13.35
N THR A 4 13.14 -20.34 12.26
CA THR A 4 12.89 -19.58 11.04
C THR A 4 11.41 -19.28 10.90
N VAL A 5 11.08 -17.99 10.72
CA VAL A 5 9.71 -17.52 10.49
C VAL A 5 9.62 -16.97 9.08
N LYS A 6 8.55 -17.33 8.36
CA LYS A 6 8.23 -16.80 7.03
C LYS A 6 6.82 -16.25 7.05
N GLY A 7 6.63 -15.09 6.44
CA GLY A 7 5.33 -14.42 6.36
C GLY A 7 5.32 -13.38 5.26
N THR A 8 4.13 -12.85 4.99
CA THR A 8 3.92 -11.75 4.04
C THR A 8 3.48 -10.52 4.79
N LEU A 9 3.99 -9.37 4.38
CA LEU A 9 3.70 -8.10 5.01
C LEU A 9 3.53 -7.01 3.93
N PRO A 10 2.51 -6.13 4.04
CA PRO A 10 2.33 -5.03 3.11
C PRO A 10 3.52 -4.05 3.14
N THR A 11 3.95 -3.56 1.97
CA THR A 11 5.05 -2.60 1.88
C THR A 11 4.79 -1.34 2.71
N ALA A 12 3.53 -0.88 2.79
CA ALA A 12 3.14 0.26 3.61
C ALA A 12 3.53 0.13 5.10
N SER A 13 3.55 -1.10 5.63
CA SER A 13 3.93 -1.40 7.03
C SER A 13 5.41 -1.73 7.23
N THR A 14 6.25 -1.69 6.18
CA THR A 14 7.69 -2.00 6.32
C THR A 14 8.53 -0.86 6.89
N ILE A 15 7.97 0.35 6.98
CA ILE A 15 8.68 1.53 7.48
C ILE A 15 8.98 1.32 8.97
N GLY A 16 10.27 1.27 9.34
CA GLY A 16 10.70 1.05 10.73
C GLY A 16 10.79 -0.42 11.17
N ILE A 17 10.51 -1.39 10.29
CA ILE A 17 10.50 -2.82 10.63
C ILE A 17 11.82 -3.33 11.22
N ALA A 18 12.94 -2.73 10.82
CA ALA A 18 14.26 -3.12 11.29
C ALA A 18 14.44 -2.84 12.79
N ASP A 19 13.89 -1.73 13.27
CA ASP A 19 14.01 -1.34 14.68
C ASP A 19 13.03 -2.12 15.53
N GLU A 20 11.81 -2.37 15.03
CA GLU A 20 10.84 -3.25 15.67
C GLU A 20 11.41 -4.67 15.89
N PHE A 21 12.01 -5.27 14.87
CA PHE A 21 12.60 -6.61 14.97
C PHE A 21 13.81 -6.64 15.90
N ARG A 22 14.67 -5.62 15.87
CA ARG A 22 15.80 -5.54 16.80
C ARG A 22 15.31 -5.40 18.23
N SER A 23 14.33 -4.54 18.49
CA SER A 23 13.74 -4.36 19.81
C SER A 23 13.11 -5.65 20.33
N ALA A 24 12.26 -6.29 19.51
CA ALA A 24 11.55 -7.52 19.87
C ALA A 24 12.46 -8.72 20.13
N THR A 25 13.65 -8.76 19.52
CA THR A 25 14.58 -9.89 19.62
C THR A 25 15.88 -9.57 20.35
N ALA A 26 15.94 -8.41 21.02
CA ALA A 26 17.15 -7.90 21.66
C ALA A 26 18.39 -7.91 20.73
N GLY A 27 18.17 -7.56 19.46
CA GLY A 27 19.20 -7.44 18.43
C GLY A 27 19.72 -8.77 17.87
N ARG A 28 19.07 -9.90 18.17
CA ARG A 28 19.56 -11.24 17.77
C ARG A 28 18.94 -11.78 16.48
N SER A 29 17.86 -11.17 16.00
CA SER A 29 17.21 -11.58 14.76
C SER A 29 17.97 -11.16 13.51
N PHE A 30 18.12 -12.09 12.58
CA PHE A 30 18.49 -11.82 11.20
C PHE A 30 17.24 -11.97 10.32
N PHE A 31 16.96 -10.96 9.52
CA PHE A 31 15.79 -10.94 8.66
C PHE A 31 16.12 -10.37 7.28
N GLY A 32 15.29 -10.74 6.31
CA GLY A 32 15.30 -10.20 4.96
C GLY A 32 13.92 -10.35 4.36
N TYR A 33 13.60 -9.53 3.37
CA TYR A 33 12.35 -9.61 2.62
C TYR A 33 12.64 -9.48 1.13
N GLN A 34 11.76 -10.05 0.33
CA GLN A 34 11.80 -9.97 -1.13
C GLN A 34 10.44 -9.49 -1.63
N PHE A 35 10.43 -8.84 -2.79
CA PHE A 35 9.17 -8.50 -3.45
C PHE A 35 8.43 -9.77 -3.85
N ARG A 36 7.15 -9.88 -3.45
CA ARG A 36 6.27 -11.00 -3.81
C ARG A 36 5.35 -10.66 -4.98
N GLY A 37 4.72 -9.49 -4.96
CA GLY A 37 3.67 -9.12 -5.90
C GLY A 37 2.78 -8.00 -5.34
N PHE A 38 1.65 -7.78 -6.02
CA PHE A 38 0.60 -6.87 -5.60
C PHE A 38 -0.64 -7.66 -5.18
N GLU A 39 -1.31 -7.20 -4.13
CA GLU A 39 -2.54 -7.78 -3.61
C GLU A 39 -3.59 -6.67 -3.46
N GLY A 40 -4.87 -7.04 -3.48
CA GLY A 40 -5.96 -6.09 -3.32
C GLY A 40 -5.94 -5.45 -1.93
N VAL A 41 -6.10 -4.13 -1.88
CA VAL A 41 -6.25 -3.40 -0.62
C VAL A 41 -7.59 -3.80 0.03
N PRO A 42 -7.68 -3.96 1.35
CA PRO A 42 -8.94 -4.20 2.05
C PRO A 42 -9.99 -3.12 1.72
N SER A 43 -11.24 -3.52 1.48
CA SER A 43 -12.31 -2.59 1.05
C SER A 43 -12.51 -1.40 1.99
N SER A 44 -12.27 -1.59 3.29
CA SER A 44 -12.36 -0.53 4.30
C SER A 44 -11.29 0.57 4.17
N LEU A 45 -10.15 0.27 3.54
CA LEU A 45 -9.02 1.20 3.38
C LEU A 45 -8.89 1.77 1.96
N GLN A 46 -9.61 1.19 1.00
CA GLN A 46 -9.47 1.54 -0.41
C GLN A 46 -9.80 3.02 -0.68
N GLU A 47 -10.94 3.50 -0.20
CA GLU A 47 -11.41 4.85 -0.48
C GLU A 47 -10.44 5.91 0.07
N GLU A 48 -10.07 5.78 1.34
CA GLU A 48 -9.11 6.67 2.00
C GLU A 48 -7.77 6.74 1.24
N LEU A 49 -7.18 5.58 0.92
CA LEU A 49 -5.91 5.50 0.20
C LEU A 49 -6.00 6.10 -1.21
N ILE A 50 -7.11 5.89 -1.92
CA ILE A 50 -7.32 6.48 -3.25
C ILE A 50 -7.34 8.01 -3.16
N LEU A 51 -8.06 8.56 -2.19
CA LEU A 51 -8.16 10.01 -2.00
C LEU A 51 -6.82 10.62 -1.59
N GLU A 52 -6.06 9.98 -0.69
CA GLU A 52 -4.72 10.42 -0.30
C GLU A 52 -3.76 10.46 -1.51
N ILE A 53 -3.78 9.42 -2.34
CA ILE A 53 -2.95 9.34 -3.55
C ILE A 53 -3.35 10.44 -4.55
N ARG A 54 -4.65 10.74 -4.70
CA ARG A 54 -5.16 11.79 -5.58
C ARG A 54 -4.72 13.17 -5.11
N LYS A 55 -4.84 13.44 -3.82
CA LYS A 55 -4.35 14.67 -3.18
C LYS A 55 -2.87 14.88 -3.41
N ARG A 56 -2.04 13.85 -3.19
CA ARG A 56 -0.59 13.90 -3.45
C ARG A 56 -0.25 14.18 -4.92
N LYS A 57 -1.12 13.77 -5.84
CA LYS A 57 -0.97 13.99 -7.29
C LYS A 57 -1.68 15.26 -7.79
N SER A 58 -2.18 16.12 -6.90
CA SER A 58 -2.94 17.34 -7.27
C SER A 58 -4.17 17.04 -8.15
N MET A 59 -4.83 15.91 -7.91
CA MET A 59 -6.07 15.51 -8.57
C MET A 59 -7.28 15.86 -7.69
N PRO A 60 -8.52 15.86 -8.24
CA PRO A 60 -9.72 16.13 -7.44
C PRO A 60 -9.84 15.15 -6.27
N GLU A 61 -10.08 15.64 -5.05
CA GLU A 61 -10.27 14.85 -3.81
C GLU A 61 -11.63 14.14 -3.74
N GLU A 62 -12.22 13.82 -4.89
CA GLU A 62 -13.44 13.01 -5.01
C GLU A 62 -13.12 11.69 -5.73
N MET A 63 -13.90 10.67 -5.42
CA MET A 63 -13.84 9.40 -6.13
C MET A 63 -14.22 9.61 -7.61
N PRO A 64 -13.50 8.99 -8.56
CA PRO A 64 -13.84 9.09 -9.97
C PRO A 64 -15.28 8.65 -10.23
N ASN A 65 -16.02 9.48 -10.93
CA ASN A 65 -17.37 9.19 -11.40
C ASN A 65 -17.38 9.21 -12.93
N LEU A 66 -18.53 8.91 -13.54
CA LEU A 66 -18.71 8.97 -15.00
C LEU A 66 -18.32 10.34 -15.58
N SER A 67 -18.64 11.44 -14.87
CA SER A 67 -18.33 12.80 -15.31
C SER A 67 -16.83 13.06 -15.38
N SER A 68 -16.02 12.42 -14.51
CA SER A 68 -14.56 12.51 -14.54
C SER A 68 -13.97 12.08 -15.89
N TRP A 69 -14.69 11.27 -16.66
CA TRP A 69 -14.25 10.74 -17.96
C TRP A 69 -14.83 11.49 -19.16
N ASN A 70 -15.66 12.53 -18.96
CA ASN A 70 -16.32 13.27 -20.04
C ASN A 70 -15.34 13.81 -21.09
N ARG A 71 -14.10 14.15 -20.70
CA ARG A 71 -13.03 14.58 -21.62
C ARG A 71 -12.65 13.52 -22.67
N TRP A 72 -12.85 12.24 -22.36
CA TRP A 72 -12.44 11.10 -23.18
C TRP A 72 -13.59 10.43 -23.91
N ILE A 73 -14.84 10.79 -23.59
CA ILE A 73 -16.03 10.24 -24.25
C ILE A 73 -16.24 10.98 -25.56
N TYR A 74 -16.08 10.29 -26.68
CA TYR A 74 -16.47 10.81 -28.00
C TYR A 74 -17.98 11.07 -28.01
N LYS A 75 -18.35 12.34 -28.13
CA LYS A 75 -19.74 12.73 -28.36
C LYS A 75 -20.09 12.36 -29.80
N ARG A 76 -20.84 11.27 -30.01
CA ARG A 76 -21.50 11.06 -31.30
C ARG A 76 -22.58 12.13 -31.43
N THR A 77 -22.33 13.07 -32.34
CA THR A 77 -23.30 14.07 -32.79
C THR A 77 -24.44 13.39 -33.55
#